data_AF-A0A7X8V5R5-F1
#
_entry.id   AF-A0A7X8V5R5-F1
#
_cell.length_a   1.000
_cell.length_b   1.000
_cell.length_c   1.000
_cell.angle_alpha   90.00
_cell.angle_beta   90.00
_cell.angle_gamma   90.00
#
_symmetry.space_group_name_H-M   'P 1'
#
loop_
_entity.id
_entity.type
_entity.pdbx_description
1 polymer ?
#
loop_
_entity_poly.entity_id
_entity_poly.type
_entity_poly.pdbx_seq_one_letter_code
_entity_poly.pdbx_strand_id
1 'polypeptide(L)'
;MLRAIIRFVVSALVLLFVSFLVPGFRVGGFLGALLSAVVIAVLGYIVESLFGKNVSPQSRGVVGFLTAAAVIYLAQFIVPALEVSVIGALLAALVIGIVDAFVPTELR
;
A
#
# COMPACT_ATOMS: atom_id res chain seq x y z
N MET A 1 4.74 19.71 -7.70
CA MET A 1 3.36 19.34 -8.09
C MET A 1 3.36 18.19 -9.09
N LEU A 2 4.00 18.31 -10.27
CA LEU A 2 4.02 17.24 -11.28
C LEU A 2 4.56 15.88 -10.78
N ARG A 3 5.63 15.88 -9.97
CA ARG A 3 6.22 14.66 -9.40
C ARG A 3 5.26 13.87 -8.49
N ALA A 4 4.47 14.56 -7.68
CA ALA A 4 3.50 13.94 -6.78
C ALA A 4 2.37 13.28 -7.59
N ILE A 5 1.87 13.96 -8.62
CA ILE A 5 0.84 13.43 -9.53
C ILE A 5 1.35 12.16 -10.22
N ILE A 6 2.57 12.17 -10.75
CA ILE A 6 3.16 11.00 -11.41
C ILE A 6 3.25 9.82 -10.42
N ARG A 7 3.78 10.04 -9.22
CA ARG A 7 3.90 8.98 -8.21
C ARG A 7 2.54 8.42 -7.80
N PHE A 8 1.52 9.27 -7.77
CA PHE A 8 0.16 8.86 -7.44
C PHE A 8 -0.45 7.97 -8.51
N VAL A 9 -0.30 8.36 -9.78
CA VAL A 9 -0.73 7.54 -10.93
C VAL A 9 0.03 6.22 -10.95
N VAL A 10 1.33 6.24 -10.71
CA VAL A 10 2.15 5.02 -10.59
C VAL A 10 1.63 4.13 -9.47
N SER A 11 1.31 4.68 -8.30
CA SER A 11 0.77 3.91 -7.17
C SER A 11 -0.55 3.21 -7.54
N ALA A 12 -1.45 3.91 -8.23
CA ALA A 12 -2.69 3.31 -8.74
C ALA A 12 -2.41 2.18 -9.74
N LEU A 13 -1.44 2.35 -10.65
CA LEU A 13 -1.04 1.31 -11.59
C LEU A 13 -0.42 0.10 -10.88
N VAL A 14 0.36 0.32 -9.83
CA VAL A 14 0.91 -0.75 -8.99
C VAL A 14 -0.21 -1.52 -8.31
N LEU A 15 -1.21 -0.86 -7.74
CA LEU A 15 -2.34 -1.54 -7.11
C LEU A 15 -3.17 -2.36 -8.11
N LEU A 16 -3.35 -1.85 -9.34
CA LEU A 16 -3.94 -2.64 -10.42
C LEU A 16 -3.11 -3.86 -10.75
N PHE A 17 -1.80 -3.71 -10.89
CA PHE A 17 -0.88 -4.81 -11.16
C PHE A 17 -0.92 -5.87 -10.06
N VAL A 18 -0.89 -5.44 -8.80
CA VAL A 18 -0.99 -6.31 -7.61
C VAL A 18 -2.32 -7.06 -7.60
N SER A 19 -3.42 -6.42 -8.01
CA SER A 19 -4.74 -7.05 -8.13
C SER A 19 -4.80 -8.20 -9.15
N PHE A 20 -3.88 -8.26 -10.11
CA PHE A 20 -3.77 -9.41 -11.02
C PHE A 20 -2.84 -10.50 -10.49
N LEU A 21 -1.83 -10.11 -9.71
CA LEU A 21 -0.77 -11.01 -9.25
C LEU A 21 -1.13 -11.72 -7.92
N VAL A 22 -1.86 -11.04 -7.03
CA VAL A 22 -2.07 -11.48 -5.66
C VAL A 22 -3.48 -12.05 -5.47
N PRO A 23 -3.62 -13.36 -5.19
CA PRO A 23 -4.92 -13.92 -4.87
C PRO A 23 -5.47 -13.33 -3.58
N GLY A 24 -6.76 -12.99 -3.58
CA GLY A 24 -7.41 -12.37 -2.43
C GLY A 24 -7.07 -10.89 -2.22
N PHE A 25 -6.51 -10.20 -3.23
CA PHE A 25 -6.44 -8.74 -3.32
C PHE A 25 -7.16 -8.31 -4.61
N ARG A 26 -8.25 -7.56 -4.49
CA ARG A 26 -9.05 -7.09 -5.65
C ARG A 26 -9.30 -5.60 -5.55
N VAL A 27 -9.11 -4.90 -6.66
CA VAL A 27 -9.36 -3.46 -6.81
C VAL A 27 -10.29 -3.20 -8.00
N GLY A 28 -11.34 -2.40 -7.78
CA GLY A 28 -12.35 -2.03 -8.76
C GLY A 28 -11.84 -1.02 -9.79
N GLY A 29 -11.09 -1.49 -10.79
CA GLY A 29 -10.62 -0.69 -11.91
C GLY A 29 -9.68 0.47 -11.53
N PHE A 30 -9.36 1.33 -12.50
CA PHE A 30 -8.38 2.41 -12.30
C PHE A 30 -8.81 3.44 -11.27
N LEU A 31 -10.09 3.84 -11.27
CA LEU A 31 -10.60 4.81 -10.28
C LEU A 31 -10.61 4.22 -8.86
N GLY A 32 -10.97 2.95 -8.71
CA GLY A 32 -10.87 2.24 -7.42
C GLY A 32 -9.43 2.15 -6.94
N ALA A 33 -8.48 1.90 -7.86
CA ALA A 33 -7.06 1.88 -7.56
C ALA A 33 -6.54 3.26 -7.12
N LEU A 34 -6.98 4.31 -7.79
CA LEU A 34 -6.62 5.68 -7.46
C LEU A 34 -7.10 6.04 -6.06
N LEU A 35 -8.38 5.78 -5.74
CA LEU A 35 -8.94 6.00 -4.41
C LEU A 35 -8.23 5.17 -3.34
N SER A 36 -7.96 3.90 -3.63
CA SER A 36 -7.21 3.01 -2.74
C SER A 36 -5.81 3.54 -2.45
N ALA A 37 -5.10 4.04 -3.47
CA ALA A 37 -3.78 4.65 -3.29
C ALA A 37 -3.83 5.88 -2.38
N VAL A 38 -4.85 6.74 -2.50
CA VAL A 38 -5.05 7.87 -1.58
C VAL A 38 -5.15 7.35 -0.14
N VAL A 39 -6.05 6.40 0.08
CA VAL A 39 -6.40 5.94 1.42
C VAL A 39 -5.23 5.18 2.06
N ILE A 40 -4.56 4.32 1.30
CA ILE A 40 -3.37 3.58 1.76
C ILE A 40 -2.26 4.56 2.15
N ALA A 41 -2.00 5.60 1.34
CA ALA A 41 -0.99 6.60 1.66
C ALA A 41 -1.34 7.40 2.93
N VAL A 42 -2.61 7.79 3.10
CA VAL A 42 -3.08 8.50 4.29
C VAL A 42 -2.97 7.62 5.54
N LEU A 43 -3.41 6.36 5.45
CA LEU A 43 -3.31 5.41 6.56
C LEU A 43 -1.85 5.10 6.90
N GLY A 44 -0.99 4.93 5.91
CA GLY A 44 0.46 4.73 6.08
C GLY A 44 1.08 5.89 6.86
N TYR A 45 0.80 7.13 6.43
CA TYR A 45 1.26 8.33 7.12
C TYR A 45 0.79 8.40 8.58
N ILE A 46 -0.46 8.04 8.87
CA ILE A 46 -0.99 8.00 10.24
C ILE A 46 -0.22 6.99 11.09
N VAL A 47 -0.01 5.76 10.58
CA VAL A 47 0.70 4.72 11.31
C VAL A 47 2.17 5.10 11.51
N GLU A 48 2.84 5.64 10.51
CA GLU A 48 4.22 6.11 10.62
C GLU A 48 4.35 7.24 11.66
N SER A 49 3.42 8.19 11.69
CA SER A 49 3.42 9.28 12.67
C SER A 49 3.31 8.78 14.12
N LEU A 50 2.56 7.69 14.33
CA LEU A 50 2.37 7.08 15.65
C LEU A 50 3.56 6.19 16.06
N PHE A 51 4.11 5.40 15.14
CA PHE A 51 5.07 4.33 15.47
C PHE A 51 6.52 4.59 15.02
N GLY A 52 6.75 5.46 14.03
CA GLY A 52 8.03 5.59 13.31
C GLY A 52 9.22 6.06 14.16
N LYS A 53 8.98 6.69 15.31
CA LYS A 53 10.02 7.23 16.20
C LYS A 53 10.78 6.16 16.98
N ASN A 54 10.15 5.00 17.21
CA ASN A 54 10.61 4.00 18.16
C ASN A 54 11.13 2.70 17.49
N VAL A 55 11.17 2.65 16.15
CA VAL A 55 11.58 1.44 15.43
C VAL A 55 13.10 1.39 15.27
N SER A 56 13.72 0.36 15.86
CA SER A 56 15.16 0.13 15.75
C SER A 56 15.58 -0.17 14.29
N PRO A 57 16.79 0.22 13.86
CA PRO A 57 17.27 0.00 12.49
C PRO A 57 17.18 -1.45 12.01
N GLN A 58 17.48 -2.40 12.90
CA GLN A 58 17.44 -3.83 12.62
C GLN A 58 16.02 -4.36 12.42
N SER A 59 14.99 -3.77 13.05
CA SER A 59 13.60 -4.22 12.96
C SER A 59 12.79 -3.52 11.87
N ARG A 60 13.32 -2.45 11.26
CA ARG A 60 12.59 -1.62 10.28
C ARG A 60 12.01 -2.41 9.10
N GLY A 61 12.69 -3.46 8.64
CA GLY A 61 12.20 -4.29 7.53
C GLY A 61 10.91 -5.03 7.86
N VAL A 62 10.92 -5.83 8.92
CA VAL A 62 9.76 -6.65 9.32
C VAL A 62 8.62 -5.77 9.83
N VAL A 63 8.92 -4.75 10.64
CA VAL A 63 7.91 -3.84 11.16
C VAL A 63 7.26 -3.07 10.02
N GLY A 64 8.04 -2.55 9.06
CA GLY A 64 7.50 -1.87 7.88
C GLY A 64 6.62 -2.78 7.02
N PHE A 65 7.04 -4.02 6.80
CA PHE A 65 6.24 -5.01 6.07
C PHE A 65 4.89 -5.29 6.75
N LEU A 66 4.91 -5.56 8.05
CA LEU A 66 3.68 -5.82 8.81
C LEU A 66 2.77 -4.58 8.88
N THR A 67 3.36 -3.39 9.03
CA THR A 67 2.65 -2.12 8.97
C THR A 67 1.97 -1.93 7.62
N ALA A 68 2.69 -2.15 6.50
CA ALA A 68 2.13 -2.04 5.17
C ALA A 68 0.97 -3.03 4.96
N ALA A 69 1.13 -4.29 5.38
CA ALA A 69 0.07 -5.29 5.31
C ALA A 69 -1.16 -4.87 6.14
N ALA A 70 -0.96 -4.37 7.35
CA ALA A 70 -2.04 -3.87 8.20
C ALA A 70 -2.75 -2.67 7.56
N VAL A 71 -2.01 -1.71 7.03
CA VAL A 71 -2.55 -0.53 6.34
C VAL A 71 -3.39 -0.94 5.12
N ILE A 72 -2.86 -1.83 4.27
CA ILE A 72 -3.55 -2.35 3.09
C ILE A 72 -4.85 -3.07 3.50
N TYR A 73 -4.78 -3.91 4.53
CA TYR A 73 -5.95 -4.62 5.04
C TYR A 73 -7.00 -3.65 5.59
N LEU A 74 -6.58 -2.62 6.34
CA LEU A 74 -7.49 -1.64 6.91
C LEU A 74 -8.12 -0.72 5.86
N ALA A 75 -7.43 -0.45 4.74
CA ALA A 75 -7.95 0.38 3.67
C ALA A 75 -9.25 -0.14 3.06
N GLN A 76 -9.49 -1.47 3.10
CA GLN A 76 -10.71 -2.07 2.57
C GLN A 76 -11.98 -1.59 3.28
N PHE A 77 -11.88 -1.21 4.56
CA PHE A 77 -13.03 -0.70 5.33
C PHE A 77 -13.43 0.72 4.95
N ILE A 78 -12.54 1.44 4.27
CA ILE A 78 -12.73 2.83 3.84
C ILE A 78 -13.07 2.90 2.36
N VAL A 79 -12.50 1.99 1.55
CA VAL A 79 -12.65 1.99 0.09
C VAL A 79 -13.50 0.78 -0.35
N PRO A 80 -14.78 0.98 -0.72
CA PRO A 80 -15.66 -0.12 -1.14
C PRO A 80 -15.18 -0.87 -2.39
N ALA A 81 -14.33 -0.23 -3.20
CA ALA A 81 -13.75 -0.83 -4.39
C ALA A 81 -12.51 -1.70 -4.10
N LEU A 82 -12.12 -1.88 -2.83
CA LEU A 82 -10.96 -2.65 -2.41
C LEU A 82 -11.43 -3.85 -1.57
N GLU A 83 -11.15 -5.07 -2.02
CA GLU A 83 -11.40 -6.29 -1.26
C GLU A 83 -10.08 -7.00 -0.98
N VAL A 84 -9.75 -7.21 0.29
CA VAL A 84 -8.46 -7.78 0.69
C VAL A 84 -8.61 -8.79 1.81
N SER A 85 -8.21 -10.03 1.55
CA SER A 85 -8.04 -11.05 2.60
C SER A 85 -6.76 -10.81 3.41
N VAL A 86 -6.67 -11.37 4.62
CA VAL A 86 -5.46 -11.23 5.47
C VAL A 86 -4.21 -11.75 4.74
N ILE A 87 -4.30 -12.89 4.06
CA ILE A 87 -3.19 -13.45 3.27
C ILE A 87 -2.90 -12.56 2.05
N GLY A 88 -3.95 -12.06 1.38
CA GLY A 88 -3.82 -11.12 0.27
C GLY A 88 -3.10 -9.83 0.67
N ALA A 89 -3.37 -9.29 1.86
CA ALA A 89 -2.68 -8.11 2.37
C ALA A 89 -1.18 -8.34 2.59
N LEU A 90 -0.81 -9.49 3.17
CA LEU A 90 0.59 -9.86 3.37
C LEU A 90 1.33 -10.03 2.04
N LEU A 91 0.72 -10.72 1.09
CA LEU A 91 1.29 -10.90 -0.25
C LEU A 91 1.36 -9.58 -1.02
N ALA A 92 0.33 -8.74 -0.94
CA ALA A 92 0.31 -7.42 -1.56
C ALA A 92 1.40 -6.52 -0.98
N ALA A 93 1.56 -6.47 0.34
CA ALA A 93 2.63 -5.73 1.00
C ALA A 93 4.02 -6.19 0.56
N LEU A 94 4.20 -7.49 0.31
CA LEU A 94 5.46 -8.03 -0.19
C LEU A 94 5.73 -7.56 -1.62
N VAL A 95 4.74 -7.70 -2.51
CA VAL A 95 4.87 -7.28 -3.91
C VAL A 95 5.08 -5.78 -4.01
N ILE A 96 4.28 -4.98 -3.31
CA ILE A 96 4.40 -3.52 -3.28
C ILE A 96 5.77 -3.11 -2.74
N GLY A 97 6.23 -3.70 -1.63
CA GLY A 97 7.55 -3.40 -1.08
C GLY A 97 8.70 -3.69 -2.06
N ILE A 98 8.58 -4.76 -2.86
CA ILE A 98 9.54 -5.05 -3.93
C ILE A 98 9.43 -4.01 -5.04
N VAL A 99 8.22 -3.71 -5.53
CA VAL A 99 7.99 -2.73 -6.60
C VAL A 99 8.51 -1.34 -6.20
N ASP A 100 8.27 -0.93 -4.96
CA ASP A 100 8.69 0.36 -4.40
C ASP A 100 10.21 0.50 -4.31
N ALA A 101 10.94 -0.62 -4.16
CA ALA A 101 12.40 -0.62 -4.15
C ALA A 101 12.97 -0.22 -5.53
N PHE A 102 12.26 -0.53 -6.61
CA PHE A 102 12.65 -0.16 -7.98
C PHE A 102 12.01 1.14 -8.44
N VAL A 103 10.78 1.42 -8.01
CA VAL A 103 10.00 2.59 -8.40
C VAL A 103 9.57 3.33 -7.15
N PRO A 104 10.21 4.44 -6.76
CA PRO A 104 9.87 5.13 -5.52
C PRO A 104 8.44 5.70 -5.57
N THR A 105 7.48 4.99 -4.99
CA THR A 105 6.10 5.44 -4.78
C THR A 105 5.98 6.22 -3.46
N GLU A 106 4.82 6.86 -3.24
CA GLU A 106 4.50 7.51 -1.96
C GLU A 106 3.82 6.55 -0.96
N LEU A 107 3.87 5.22 -1.19
CA LEU A 107 3.20 4.22 -0.34
C LEU A 107 3.99 3.87 0.94
N ARG A 108 5.03 4.64 1.27
CA ARG A 108 5.86 4.47 2.47
C ARG A 108 5.49 5.48 3.53
#